data_AF-A0A7V1E6M9-F1
#
_entry.id   AF-A0A7V1E6M9-F1
#
_cell.length_a   1.000
_cell.length_b   1.000
_cell.length_c   1.000
_cell.angle_alpha   90.00
_cell.angle_beta   90.00
_cell.angle_gamma   90.00
#
_symmetry.space_group_name_H-M   'P 1'
#
loop_
_entity.id
_entity.type
_entity.pdbx_description
1 polymer ?
#
loop_
_entity_poly.entity_id
_entity_poly.type
_entity_poly.pdbx_seq_one_letter_code
_entity_poly.pdbx_strand_id
1 'polypeptide(L)'
;MRRQIRLRFHVLRFFGVNFVMIIALGVLISSSQVEASPITANSTQPEQLTDKLEPPAECATCHNEPYRDWSGTMMGNDFRDPSWLAALSIAEQDVPGIGDYCLRCHGAGWFEGKSEPPDGDSRGKSFAPPPKIDRESIPLCDFCHRVERVGERKSAYDDQMIAEGNGAIFIRPDDPWKGASHPLKEIHKKGEFCGSCHDVSNPLVKNADVPAMDHPLERTYTEWKYSFFGENEITCQKCHPPMKFPGAQTWILYPGMASLYPDVDEGWVEAGFNVKADRSSAWKAARERNVAFMKRAADIKVEAEKTMEPGEETVIKVTVVNKSGHRLPTGFAEGRHMWIHLRVTDSEGMLVFEDGKLDDDGKIIETEQSKVYEQKAGVDGEKSFHFALVNSIIKDNRIPPFGFRKTAYEAEGAFIVGADYQPGQNWDITKYEFDIPGDALGPFTVQANLKYETYSAEYMNWLVDTDKTLAANYGGEAPATPDGARTWGETTYRLWETEAKGRPLLMATAVASISYTSATSMPQLMIEIIVGVFILTLIVLSLKGKGRTPQSKESLSSFDDH
;
A
#
# COMPACT_ATOMS: atom_id res chain seq x y z
N MET A 1 -25.65 -52.76 68.62
CA MET A 1 -26.39 -53.71 67.76
C MET A 1 -25.71 -53.71 66.39
N ARG A 2 -24.85 -54.68 66.05
CA ARG A 2 -25.17 -55.89 65.24
C ARG A 2 -26.00 -55.50 63.98
N ARG A 3 -25.53 -55.63 62.73
CA ARG A 3 -24.86 -56.77 62.08
C ARG A 3 -24.11 -56.34 60.81
N GLN A 4 -22.90 -56.88 60.61
CA GLN A 4 -22.30 -57.12 59.30
C GLN A 4 -22.91 -58.38 58.66
N ILE A 5 -23.09 -58.38 57.34
CA ILE A 5 -23.20 -59.60 56.52
C ILE A 5 -22.32 -59.41 55.27
N ARG A 6 -21.33 -60.30 55.12
CA ARG A 6 -20.55 -60.54 53.89
C ARG A 6 -21.39 -61.36 52.92
N LEU A 7 -21.31 -61.09 51.61
CA LEU A 7 -21.60 -62.11 50.60
C LEU A 7 -20.54 -62.15 49.49
N ARG A 8 -20.18 -63.38 49.15
CA ARG A 8 -19.13 -63.85 48.24
C ARG A 8 -19.53 -63.61 46.78
N PHE A 9 -18.56 -63.30 45.91
CA PHE A 9 -18.71 -63.50 44.46
C PHE A 9 -17.91 -64.71 43.99
N HIS A 10 -18.61 -65.61 43.31
CA HIS A 10 -18.07 -66.79 42.63
C HIS A 10 -17.35 -66.38 41.34
N VAL A 11 -16.23 -67.07 41.08
CA VAL A 11 -15.54 -67.09 39.80
C VAL A 11 -16.30 -68.02 38.86
N LEU A 12 -16.66 -67.53 37.67
CA LEU A 12 -16.94 -68.36 36.51
C LEU A 12 -16.43 -67.63 35.26
N ARG A 13 -15.35 -68.18 34.70
CA ARG A 13 -14.86 -67.90 33.35
C ARG A 13 -15.82 -68.53 32.35
N PHE A 14 -16.21 -67.83 31.30
CA PHE A 14 -16.32 -68.42 29.96
C PHE A 14 -16.15 -67.36 28.86
N PHE A 15 -15.51 -67.82 27.80
CA PHE A 15 -14.99 -67.12 26.62
C PHE A 15 -16.05 -66.38 25.80
N GLY A 16 -15.63 -65.28 25.16
CA GLY A 16 -16.14 -64.93 23.84
C GLY A 16 -16.33 -63.44 23.58
N VAL A 17 -15.59 -62.96 22.58
CA VAL A 17 -15.78 -61.71 21.81
C VAL A 17 -15.23 -60.44 22.46
N ASN A 18 -14.07 -60.02 21.94
CA ASN A 18 -13.50 -58.69 22.11
C ASN A 18 -14.48 -57.63 21.60
N PHE A 19 -15.19 -56.97 22.50
CA PHE A 19 -15.79 -55.67 22.24
C PHE A 19 -14.86 -54.62 22.83
N VAL A 20 -14.03 -54.01 21.98
CA VAL A 20 -13.34 -52.77 22.35
C VAL A 20 -14.42 -51.70 22.39
N MET A 21 -14.93 -51.42 23.59
CA MET A 21 -15.68 -50.19 23.85
C MET A 21 -14.69 -49.04 23.73
N ILE A 22 -14.64 -48.41 22.56
CA ILE A 22 -14.12 -47.06 22.43
C ILE A 22 -15.09 -46.18 23.21
N ILE A 23 -14.67 -45.77 24.41
CA ILE A 23 -15.31 -44.67 25.13
C ILE A 23 -15.05 -43.44 24.27
N ALA A 24 -16.00 -43.11 23.40
CA ALA A 24 -16.09 -41.79 22.81
C ALA A 24 -16.43 -40.82 23.94
N LEU A 25 -15.39 -40.26 24.57
CA LEU A 25 -15.52 -38.97 25.24
C LEU A 25 -15.88 -37.97 24.13
N GLY A 26 -17.17 -37.85 23.85
CA GLY A 26 -17.71 -36.74 23.10
C GLY A 26 -17.44 -35.49 23.93
N VAL A 27 -16.30 -34.85 23.70
CA VAL A 27 -16.18 -33.42 23.96
C VAL A 27 -17.15 -32.79 22.98
N LEU A 28 -18.38 -32.57 23.44
CA LEU A 28 -19.27 -31.57 22.88
C LEU A 28 -18.52 -30.26 23.05
N ILE A 29 -17.72 -29.90 22.03
CA ILE A 29 -17.41 -28.51 21.80
C ILE A 29 -18.77 -27.92 21.44
N SER A 30 -19.48 -27.42 22.45
CA SER A 30 -20.53 -26.45 22.20
C SER A 30 -19.83 -25.32 21.46
N SER A 31 -20.00 -25.27 20.14
CA SER A 31 -19.89 -24.03 19.40
C SER A 31 -20.87 -23.09 20.09
N SER A 32 -20.37 -22.34 21.08
CA SER A 32 -21.01 -21.08 21.40
C SER A 32 -20.92 -20.32 20.10
N GLN A 33 -22.02 -20.30 19.35
CA GLN A 33 -22.24 -19.21 18.43
C GLN A 33 -22.07 -17.99 19.31
N VAL A 34 -20.96 -17.28 19.11
CA VAL A 34 -20.82 -15.92 19.63
C VAL A 34 -21.99 -15.20 18.98
N GLU A 35 -23.06 -14.96 19.74
CA GLU A 35 -24.08 -14.02 19.30
C GLU A 35 -23.32 -12.74 18.97
N ALA A 36 -23.36 -12.33 17.70
CA ALA A 36 -22.76 -11.09 17.25
C ALA A 36 -23.43 -9.95 18.01
N SER A 37 -22.84 -9.55 19.13
CA SER A 37 -23.22 -8.32 19.82
C SER A 37 -22.80 -7.18 18.89
N PRO A 38 -23.66 -6.18 18.64
CA PRO A 38 -23.33 -5.15 17.69
C PRO A 38 -22.05 -4.47 18.15
N ILE A 39 -21.09 -4.37 17.22
CA ILE A 39 -19.76 -3.78 17.43
C ILE A 39 -19.98 -2.26 17.53
N THR A 40 -20.60 -1.81 18.62
CA THR A 40 -21.10 -0.44 18.74
C THR A 40 -20.03 0.45 19.35
N ALA A 41 -19.45 1.31 18.52
CA ALA A 41 -18.85 2.55 19.01
C ALA A 41 -19.96 3.50 19.48
N ASN A 42 -19.75 4.25 20.57
CA ASN A 42 -20.65 5.32 20.99
C ASN A 42 -20.78 6.38 19.88
N SER A 43 -21.79 6.26 19.02
CA SER A 43 -22.01 7.07 17.80
C SER A 43 -23.45 6.90 17.29
N THR A 44 -23.84 7.58 16.21
CA THR A 44 -25.13 7.33 15.55
C THR A 44 -25.17 5.88 15.06
N GLN A 45 -26.21 5.14 15.42
CA GLN A 45 -26.42 3.72 15.09
C GLN A 45 -27.39 3.56 13.90
N PRO A 46 -27.51 2.36 13.33
CA PRO A 46 -28.51 2.06 12.31
C PRO A 46 -29.93 2.43 12.75
N GLU A 47 -30.75 2.86 11.81
CA GLU A 47 -32.15 3.23 12.01
C GLU A 47 -32.39 4.41 12.99
N GLN A 48 -31.34 5.16 13.36
CA GLN A 48 -31.46 6.36 14.20
C GLN A 48 -31.68 7.67 13.44
N LEU A 49 -31.65 7.65 12.10
CA LEU A 49 -31.96 8.81 11.28
C LEU A 49 -33.48 8.95 11.12
N THR A 50 -34.01 10.16 11.36
CA THR A 50 -35.43 10.48 11.14
C THR A 50 -35.73 10.65 9.66
N ASP A 51 -34.87 11.39 8.96
CA ASP A 51 -34.90 11.53 7.51
C ASP A 51 -33.75 10.68 6.93
N LYS A 52 -34.02 9.90 5.88
CA LYS A 52 -32.99 9.11 5.20
C LYS A 52 -31.88 10.00 4.62
N LEU A 53 -30.75 9.37 4.31
CA LEU A 53 -29.69 10.05 3.56
C LEU A 53 -30.16 10.25 2.12
N GLU A 54 -30.07 11.48 1.63
CA GLU A 54 -30.36 11.85 0.26
C GLU A 54 -29.25 11.39 -0.69
N PRO A 55 -29.60 10.96 -1.92
CA PRO A 55 -28.60 10.56 -2.88
C PRO A 55 -27.75 11.75 -3.32
N PRO A 56 -26.47 11.54 -3.67
CA PRO A 56 -25.60 12.61 -4.16
C PRO A 56 -26.13 13.28 -5.45
N ALA A 57 -26.98 12.58 -6.21
CA ALA A 57 -27.65 13.11 -7.39
C ALA A 57 -28.63 14.24 -7.06
N GLU A 58 -29.23 14.26 -5.86
CA GLU A 58 -30.07 15.38 -5.40
C GLU A 58 -29.21 16.65 -5.26
N CYS A 59 -28.06 16.53 -4.61
CA CYS A 59 -27.10 17.62 -4.43
C CYS A 59 -26.56 18.14 -5.78
N ALA A 60 -26.37 17.25 -6.75
CA ALA A 60 -25.85 17.56 -8.07
C ALA A 60 -26.74 18.50 -8.89
N THR A 61 -28.02 18.62 -8.54
CA THR A 61 -28.98 19.57 -9.14
C THR A 61 -28.49 21.02 -9.03
N CYS A 62 -27.84 21.37 -7.90
CA CYS A 62 -27.24 22.68 -7.67
C CYS A 62 -25.71 22.65 -7.65
N HIS A 63 -25.11 21.52 -7.27
CA HIS A 63 -23.66 21.35 -7.07
C HIS A 63 -23.02 20.39 -8.09
N ASN A 64 -23.24 20.65 -9.38
CA ASN A 64 -22.78 19.75 -10.45
C ASN A 64 -21.25 19.57 -10.50
N GLU A 65 -20.47 20.64 -10.31
CA GLU A 65 -19.01 20.56 -10.29
C GLU A 65 -18.46 19.77 -9.08
N PRO A 66 -18.86 20.07 -7.82
CA PRO A 66 -18.51 19.23 -6.67
C PRO A 66 -18.89 17.77 -6.84
N TYR A 67 -20.11 17.50 -7.33
CA TYR A 67 -20.56 16.15 -7.62
C TYR A 67 -19.63 15.46 -8.62
N ARG A 68 -19.34 16.09 -9.77
CA ARG A 68 -18.44 15.53 -10.77
C ARG A 68 -17.07 15.21 -10.18
N ASP A 69 -16.48 16.11 -9.39
CA ASP A 69 -15.18 15.85 -8.79
C ASP A 69 -15.22 14.66 -7.81
N TRP A 70 -16.19 14.63 -6.90
CA TRP A 70 -16.37 13.57 -5.89
C TRP A 70 -16.65 12.22 -6.52
N SER A 71 -17.55 12.21 -7.50
CA SER A 71 -18.06 11.04 -8.20
C SER A 71 -16.97 10.19 -8.85
N GLY A 72 -15.84 10.82 -9.23
CA GLY A 72 -14.69 10.15 -9.82
C GLY A 72 -13.64 9.66 -8.82
N THR A 73 -13.76 9.99 -7.53
CA THR A 73 -12.81 9.59 -6.49
C THR A 73 -13.15 8.23 -5.88
N MET A 74 -12.24 7.64 -5.10
CA MET A 74 -12.59 6.46 -4.31
C MET A 74 -13.68 6.75 -3.27
N MET A 75 -13.81 7.98 -2.76
CA MET A 75 -14.92 8.34 -1.85
C MET A 75 -16.29 8.30 -2.54
N GLY A 76 -16.35 8.40 -3.87
CA GLY A 76 -17.61 8.20 -4.61
C GLY A 76 -17.83 6.77 -5.10
N ASN A 77 -16.87 5.86 -4.83
CA ASN A 77 -16.84 4.51 -5.40
C ASN A 77 -16.34 3.45 -4.41
N ASP A 78 -16.24 3.74 -3.12
CA ASP A 78 -15.69 2.82 -2.11
C ASP A 78 -16.51 1.51 -2.00
N PHE A 79 -17.83 1.61 -2.08
CA PHE A 79 -18.75 0.47 -2.10
C PHE A 79 -18.87 -0.19 -3.48
N ARG A 80 -18.28 0.41 -4.50
CA ARG A 80 -18.19 -0.13 -5.87
C ARG A 80 -16.85 -0.81 -6.12
N ASP A 81 -15.87 -0.60 -5.24
CA ASP A 81 -14.53 -1.15 -5.36
C ASP A 81 -14.57 -2.68 -5.27
N PRO A 82 -14.25 -3.41 -6.36
CA PRO A 82 -14.32 -4.87 -6.36
C PRO A 82 -13.30 -5.47 -5.39
N SER A 83 -12.18 -4.79 -5.15
CA SER A 83 -11.15 -5.28 -4.22
C SER A 83 -11.63 -5.21 -2.78
N TRP A 84 -12.33 -4.13 -2.42
CA TRP A 84 -12.97 -3.99 -1.12
C TRP A 84 -14.12 -4.99 -0.95
N LEU A 85 -14.95 -5.19 -1.97
CA LEU A 85 -16.04 -6.18 -1.94
C LEU A 85 -15.51 -7.62 -1.77
N ALA A 86 -14.38 -7.94 -2.40
CA ALA A 86 -13.69 -9.22 -2.21
C ALA A 86 -13.15 -9.37 -0.78
N ALA A 87 -12.49 -8.33 -0.25
CA ALA A 87 -11.98 -8.34 1.12
C ALA A 87 -13.10 -8.42 2.16
N LEU A 88 -14.22 -7.72 1.95
CA LEU A 88 -15.43 -7.81 2.77
C LEU A 88 -16.02 -9.22 2.75
N SER A 89 -16.10 -9.83 1.57
CA SER A 89 -16.57 -11.22 1.42
C SER A 89 -15.73 -12.18 2.24
N ILE A 90 -14.40 -12.07 2.17
CA ILE A 90 -13.48 -12.91 2.93
C ILE A 90 -13.59 -12.62 4.43
N ALA A 91 -13.70 -11.36 4.85
CA ALA A 91 -13.90 -11.01 6.25
C ALA A 91 -15.19 -11.62 6.83
N GLU A 92 -16.30 -11.60 6.08
CA GLU A 92 -17.56 -12.25 6.47
C GLU A 92 -17.45 -13.79 6.49
N GLN A 93 -16.60 -14.39 5.64
CA GLN A 93 -16.28 -15.82 5.74
C GLN A 93 -15.48 -16.14 7.01
N ASP A 94 -14.58 -15.25 7.41
CA ASP A 94 -13.71 -15.42 8.58
C ASP A 94 -14.51 -15.24 9.88
N VAL A 95 -15.28 -14.17 9.96
CA VAL A 95 -16.11 -13.81 11.12
C VAL A 95 -17.48 -13.35 10.64
N PRO A 96 -18.50 -14.22 10.65
CA PRO A 96 -19.84 -13.84 10.26
C PRO A 96 -20.35 -12.63 11.07
N GLY A 97 -20.85 -11.62 10.37
CA GLY A 97 -21.37 -10.37 10.93
C GLY A 97 -20.37 -9.22 10.96
N ILE A 98 -19.08 -9.48 10.72
CA ILE A 98 -18.04 -8.44 10.80
C ILE A 98 -18.20 -7.33 9.76
N GLY A 99 -18.93 -7.58 8.67
CA GLY A 99 -19.19 -6.57 7.66
C GLY A 99 -20.01 -5.39 8.19
N ASP A 100 -20.80 -5.57 9.27
CA ASP A 100 -21.45 -4.44 9.95
C ASP A 100 -20.43 -3.36 10.35
N TYR A 101 -19.27 -3.78 10.85
CA TYR A 101 -18.16 -2.89 11.19
C TYR A 101 -17.58 -2.18 9.97
N CYS A 102 -17.33 -2.91 8.88
CA CYS A 102 -16.76 -2.36 7.65
C CYS A 102 -17.70 -1.34 6.99
N LEU A 103 -19.01 -1.63 7.04
CA LEU A 103 -20.04 -0.83 6.43
C LEU A 103 -20.14 0.57 7.04
N ARG A 104 -19.71 0.79 8.29
CA ARG A 104 -19.68 2.10 8.99
C ARG A 104 -18.82 3.17 8.31
N CYS A 105 -17.86 2.75 7.48
CA CYS A 105 -17.02 3.66 6.70
C CYS A 105 -17.32 3.62 5.19
N HIS A 106 -17.95 2.55 4.68
CA HIS A 106 -18.03 2.28 3.24
C HIS A 106 -19.45 2.26 2.65
N GLY A 107 -20.50 1.83 3.37
CA GLY A 107 -21.83 1.59 2.77
C GLY A 107 -22.96 2.41 3.40
N ALA A 108 -23.51 3.41 2.68
CA ALA A 108 -24.48 4.36 3.25
C ALA A 108 -25.74 3.69 3.81
N GLY A 109 -26.09 2.54 3.24
CA GLY A 109 -27.17 1.67 3.70
C GLY A 109 -27.06 1.22 5.16
N TRP A 110 -25.87 1.30 5.78
CA TRP A 110 -25.68 0.99 7.20
C TRP A 110 -26.62 1.80 8.10
N PHE A 111 -26.76 3.11 7.84
CA PHE A 111 -27.67 3.97 8.63
C PHE A 111 -29.15 3.63 8.44
N GLU A 112 -29.50 2.90 7.38
CA GLU A 112 -30.86 2.44 7.11
C GLU A 112 -31.14 1.02 7.62
N GLY A 113 -30.26 0.47 8.48
CA GLY A 113 -30.47 -0.87 9.04
C GLY A 113 -30.13 -2.01 8.09
N LYS A 114 -29.39 -1.74 7.01
CA LYS A 114 -29.11 -2.78 5.99
C LYS A 114 -28.08 -3.81 6.42
N SER A 115 -27.44 -3.62 7.56
CA SER A 115 -26.59 -4.61 8.21
C SER A 115 -27.27 -5.35 9.37
N GLU A 116 -28.54 -5.06 9.67
CA GLU A 116 -29.24 -5.58 10.86
C GLU A 116 -30.12 -6.80 10.56
N PRO A 117 -30.14 -7.86 11.38
CA PRO A 117 -29.21 -8.11 12.50
C PRO A 117 -27.80 -8.45 11.98
N PRO A 118 -26.73 -8.19 12.76
CA PRO A 118 -25.35 -8.47 12.36
C PRO A 118 -24.97 -9.96 12.51
N ASP A 119 -25.89 -10.89 12.24
CA ASP A 119 -25.74 -12.32 12.55
C ASP A 119 -25.16 -13.18 11.40
N GLY A 120 -24.46 -12.56 10.46
CA GLY A 120 -23.71 -13.24 9.38
C GLY A 120 -24.33 -13.18 7.98
N ASP A 121 -25.58 -12.71 7.87
CA ASP A 121 -26.25 -12.39 6.59
C ASP A 121 -26.63 -10.90 6.48
N SER A 122 -25.77 -10.03 7.02
CA SER A 122 -25.77 -8.59 6.77
C SER A 122 -25.68 -8.29 5.25
N ARG A 123 -25.07 -9.22 4.50
CA ARG A 123 -24.89 -9.19 3.05
C ARG A 123 -26.23 -9.13 2.32
N GLY A 124 -27.18 -10.02 2.62
CA GLY A 124 -28.47 -10.06 1.94
C GLY A 124 -29.22 -8.72 1.94
N LYS A 125 -29.25 -8.02 3.08
CA LYS A 125 -29.95 -6.73 3.22
C LYS A 125 -29.15 -5.53 2.70
N SER A 126 -27.82 -5.51 2.91
CA SER A 126 -26.92 -4.47 2.38
C SER A 126 -26.84 -4.49 0.86
N PHE A 127 -27.12 -5.64 0.26
CA PHE A 127 -27.04 -5.85 -1.18
C PHE A 127 -28.39 -6.14 -1.86
N ALA A 128 -29.51 -6.13 -1.11
CA ALA A 128 -30.86 -6.39 -1.64
C ALA A 128 -31.34 -5.29 -2.61
N PRO A 129 -32.03 -5.63 -3.71
CA PRO A 129 -32.79 -4.68 -4.50
C PRO A 129 -34.03 -4.16 -3.74
N PRO A 130 -34.52 -2.92 -3.98
CA PRO A 130 -34.10 -2.00 -5.03
C PRO A 130 -32.86 -1.14 -4.65
N PRO A 131 -31.87 -0.92 -5.54
CA PRO A 131 -30.49 -0.71 -5.09
C PRO A 131 -29.82 0.63 -5.49
N LYS A 132 -30.56 1.64 -6.00
CA LYS A 132 -29.90 2.81 -6.62
C LYS A 132 -29.10 3.66 -5.60
N ILE A 133 -29.60 3.84 -4.38
CA ILE A 133 -28.88 4.58 -3.32
C ILE A 133 -28.03 3.68 -2.41
N ASP A 134 -28.37 2.40 -2.29
CA ASP A 134 -27.69 1.46 -1.38
C ASP A 134 -26.30 1.05 -1.87
N ARG A 135 -26.06 1.24 -3.17
CA ARG A 135 -24.74 1.09 -3.79
C ARG A 135 -23.93 2.38 -3.79
N GLU A 136 -24.41 3.42 -3.10
CA GLU A 136 -23.66 4.65 -2.88
C GLU A 136 -22.81 4.55 -1.60
N SER A 137 -21.66 5.18 -1.71
CA SER A 137 -20.64 5.32 -0.67
C SER A 137 -21.17 5.99 0.61
N ILE A 138 -20.75 5.54 1.80
CA ILE A 138 -20.96 6.33 3.05
C ILE A 138 -20.52 7.77 2.91
N PRO A 139 -19.32 8.08 2.37
CA PRO A 139 -18.89 9.45 2.17
C PRO A 139 -19.63 10.14 1.00
N LEU A 140 -20.94 9.92 0.86
CA LEU A 140 -21.83 10.70 0.01
C LEU A 140 -22.07 12.11 0.60
N CYS A 141 -22.56 13.00 -0.25
CA CYS A 141 -22.70 14.42 0.03
C CYS A 141 -23.51 14.68 1.31
N ASP A 142 -24.67 14.04 1.44
CA ASP A 142 -25.54 14.18 2.60
C ASP A 142 -24.80 13.79 3.89
N PHE A 143 -24.43 12.52 4.03
CA PHE A 143 -23.72 12.00 5.18
C PHE A 143 -22.60 12.94 5.66
N CYS A 144 -21.67 13.31 4.76
CA CYS A 144 -20.54 14.15 5.14
C CYS A 144 -20.97 15.52 5.65
N HIS A 145 -21.98 16.15 5.03
CA HIS A 145 -22.46 17.47 5.42
C HIS A 145 -23.41 17.44 6.62
N ARG A 146 -23.99 16.28 6.95
CA ARG A 146 -24.92 16.09 8.07
C ARG A 146 -24.20 15.74 9.38
N VAL A 147 -22.92 15.37 9.32
CA VAL A 147 -22.08 15.15 10.50
C VAL A 147 -22.10 16.38 11.42
N GLU A 148 -22.32 16.16 12.71
CA GLU A 148 -22.34 17.19 13.74
C GLU A 148 -21.05 17.22 14.54
N ARG A 149 -20.54 16.03 14.85
CA ARG A 149 -19.31 15.79 15.60
C ARG A 149 -18.84 14.36 15.35
N VAL A 150 -17.61 14.07 15.75
CA VAL A 150 -17.07 12.71 15.78
C VAL A 150 -17.03 12.20 17.22
N GLY A 151 -16.90 10.89 17.39
CA GLY A 151 -16.49 10.28 18.65
C GLY A 151 -15.05 10.68 18.95
N GLU A 152 -14.77 10.90 20.24
CA GLU A 152 -13.45 11.30 20.72
C GLU A 152 -13.05 10.42 21.90
N ARG A 153 -11.79 10.01 21.92
CA ARG A 153 -11.15 9.33 23.05
C ARG A 153 -9.97 10.12 23.58
N LYS A 154 -9.53 9.76 24.78
CA LYS A 154 -8.23 10.20 25.27
C LYS A 154 -7.11 9.44 24.57
N SER A 155 -6.11 10.19 24.15
CA SER A 155 -4.80 9.70 23.72
C SER A 155 -4.12 8.94 24.87
N ALA A 156 -3.61 7.75 24.59
CA ALA A 156 -2.76 6.96 25.47
C ALA A 156 -1.37 7.58 25.65
N TYR A 157 -0.98 8.54 24.78
CA TYR A 157 0.30 9.24 24.88
C TYR A 157 0.29 10.42 25.86
N ASP A 158 -0.75 11.27 25.80
CA ASP A 158 -0.76 12.58 26.46
C ASP A 158 -2.14 13.04 26.95
N ASP A 159 -3.12 12.13 27.03
CA ASP A 159 -4.50 12.39 27.48
C ASP A 159 -5.29 13.43 26.66
N GLN A 160 -4.74 13.94 25.54
CA GLN A 160 -5.49 14.84 24.66
C GLN A 160 -6.70 14.12 24.05
N MET A 161 -7.79 14.87 23.85
CA MET A 161 -8.92 14.36 23.09
C MET A 161 -8.55 14.28 21.61
N ILE A 162 -8.70 13.09 21.03
CA ILE A 162 -8.45 12.79 19.62
C ILE A 162 -9.63 12.01 19.05
N ALA A 163 -9.73 11.92 17.71
CA ALA A 163 -10.75 11.09 17.08
C ALA A 163 -10.69 9.64 17.60
N GLU A 164 -11.85 9.06 17.90
CA GLU A 164 -11.99 7.68 18.35
C GLU A 164 -11.55 6.67 17.27
N GLY A 165 -11.78 7.01 15.99
CA GLY A 165 -11.62 6.08 14.86
C GLY A 165 -12.87 5.20 14.65
N ASN A 166 -12.69 4.10 13.90
CA ASN A 166 -13.67 3.02 13.76
C ASN A 166 -15.11 3.43 13.34
N GLY A 167 -15.22 4.51 12.56
CA GLY A 167 -16.50 5.07 12.09
C GLY A 167 -17.33 5.73 13.19
N ALA A 168 -16.73 6.17 14.30
CA ALA A 168 -17.45 6.83 15.39
C ALA A 168 -17.90 8.25 14.97
N ILE A 169 -19.09 8.35 14.36
CA ILE A 169 -19.61 9.60 13.79
C ILE A 169 -21.01 9.89 14.33
N PHE A 170 -21.28 11.14 14.68
CA PHE A 170 -22.59 11.60 15.09
C PHE A 170 -23.20 12.45 13.99
N ILE A 171 -24.28 11.95 13.41
CA ILE A 171 -25.01 12.57 12.31
C ILE A 171 -26.30 13.14 12.84
N ARG A 172 -26.67 14.33 12.34
CA ARG A 172 -27.98 14.91 12.64
C ARG A 172 -29.09 13.96 12.15
N PRO A 173 -30.11 13.63 12.96
CA PRO A 173 -31.14 12.68 12.53
C PRO A 173 -32.06 13.20 11.42
N ASP A 174 -32.38 14.51 11.40
CA ASP A 174 -33.22 15.15 10.40
C ASP A 174 -32.40 15.77 9.26
N ASP A 175 -32.99 15.82 8.06
CA ASP A 175 -32.42 16.49 6.89
C ASP A 175 -32.45 18.01 7.11
N PRO A 176 -31.30 18.68 7.27
CA PRO A 176 -31.26 20.10 7.54
C PRO A 176 -31.43 20.97 6.28
N TRP A 177 -31.54 20.41 5.08
CA TRP A 177 -31.36 21.15 3.82
C TRP A 177 -32.61 21.34 2.98
N LYS A 178 -33.79 21.06 3.52
CA LYS A 178 -35.10 21.36 2.92
C LYS A 178 -35.24 22.88 2.61
N GLY A 179 -34.63 23.34 1.51
CA GLY A 179 -34.70 24.70 0.97
C GLY A 179 -33.81 25.77 1.61
N ALA A 180 -32.75 25.40 2.35
CA ALA A 180 -31.95 26.35 3.15
C ALA A 180 -30.45 26.34 2.83
N SER A 181 -29.76 27.44 3.15
CA SER A 181 -28.30 27.51 3.16
C SER A 181 -27.72 26.53 4.19
N HIS A 182 -26.79 25.68 3.78
CA HIS A 182 -26.21 24.63 4.62
C HIS A 182 -24.67 24.76 4.75
N PRO A 183 -24.21 25.65 5.65
CA PRO A 183 -22.78 25.92 5.82
C PRO A 183 -22.06 24.73 6.45
N LEU A 184 -20.80 24.55 6.05
CA LEU A 184 -19.90 23.60 6.70
C LEU A 184 -19.70 24.00 8.17
N LYS A 185 -19.96 23.05 9.07
CA LYS A 185 -19.61 23.15 10.50
C LYS A 185 -18.08 23.06 10.70
N GLU A 186 -17.58 23.53 11.84
CA GLU A 186 -16.15 23.52 12.16
C GLU A 186 -15.52 22.13 12.13
N ILE A 187 -16.26 21.07 12.49
CA ILE A 187 -15.73 19.69 12.43
C ILE A 187 -15.23 19.31 11.03
N HIS A 188 -15.92 19.73 9.96
CA HIS A 188 -15.54 19.41 8.58
C HIS A 188 -14.19 19.99 8.14
N LYS A 189 -13.64 20.95 8.91
CA LYS A 189 -12.35 21.60 8.65
C LYS A 189 -11.20 20.96 9.43
N LYS A 190 -11.50 20.04 10.36
CA LYS A 190 -10.56 19.41 11.28
C LYS A 190 -10.04 18.07 10.76
N GLY A 191 -8.85 17.66 11.19
CA GLY A 191 -8.31 16.34 10.86
C GLY A 191 -9.07 15.20 11.54
N GLU A 192 -9.65 15.47 12.71
CA GLU A 192 -10.48 14.56 13.50
C GLU A 192 -11.69 14.05 12.70
N PHE A 193 -12.23 14.86 11.79
CA PHE A 193 -13.30 14.41 10.89
C PHE A 193 -12.85 13.24 10.02
N CYS A 194 -11.69 13.36 9.37
CA CYS A 194 -11.12 12.28 8.57
C CYS A 194 -10.67 11.09 9.44
N GLY A 195 -10.18 11.37 10.65
CA GLY A 195 -9.74 10.35 11.60
C GLY A 195 -10.83 9.40 12.06
N SER A 196 -12.10 9.78 11.97
CA SER A 196 -13.21 8.87 12.26
C SER A 196 -13.24 7.64 11.36
N CYS A 197 -12.78 7.73 10.10
CA CYS A 197 -12.68 6.59 9.18
C CYS A 197 -11.22 6.17 8.89
N HIS A 198 -10.25 7.08 9.04
CA HIS A 198 -8.84 6.85 8.71
C HIS A 198 -7.95 6.57 9.95
N ASP A 199 -8.55 6.05 11.01
CA ASP A 199 -7.89 5.42 12.16
C ASP A 199 -8.69 4.17 12.50
N VAL A 200 -8.18 2.99 12.15
CA VAL A 200 -8.95 1.73 12.12
C VAL A 200 -8.27 0.70 13.01
N SER A 201 -9.02 0.18 13.97
CA SER A 201 -8.57 -0.86 14.89
C SER A 201 -9.50 -2.07 14.83
N ASN A 202 -8.95 -3.27 14.89
CA ASN A 202 -9.70 -4.52 14.90
C ASN A 202 -10.61 -4.57 16.13
N PRO A 203 -11.94 -4.56 15.98
CA PRO A 203 -12.86 -4.49 17.12
C PRO A 203 -12.91 -5.77 17.95
N LEU A 204 -12.37 -6.88 17.45
CA LEU A 204 -12.44 -8.20 18.10
C LEU A 204 -11.17 -8.54 18.87
N VAL A 205 -10.09 -7.79 18.65
CA VAL A 205 -8.75 -8.14 19.12
C VAL A 205 -8.16 -6.96 19.89
N LYS A 206 -7.74 -7.20 21.13
CA LYS A 206 -6.98 -6.22 21.90
C LYS A 206 -5.51 -6.19 21.46
N ASN A 207 -4.93 -5.01 21.48
CA ASN A 207 -3.52 -4.84 21.20
C ASN A 207 -2.69 -5.42 22.36
N ALA A 208 -1.78 -6.35 22.06
CA ALA A 208 -0.93 -6.97 23.07
C ALA A 208 0.10 -6.00 23.68
N ASP A 209 0.63 -5.09 22.88
CA ASP A 209 1.66 -4.12 23.28
C ASP A 209 1.06 -2.86 23.92
N VAL A 210 -0.18 -2.51 23.56
CA VAL A 210 -0.94 -1.41 24.17
C VAL A 210 -2.33 -1.91 24.60
N PRO A 211 -2.46 -2.62 25.74
CA PRO A 211 -3.69 -3.31 26.15
C PRO A 211 -4.94 -2.44 26.32
N ALA A 212 -4.75 -1.13 26.45
CA ALA A 212 -5.86 -0.17 26.52
C ALA A 212 -6.56 0.06 25.17
N MET A 213 -5.97 -0.41 24.07
CA MET A 213 -6.48 -0.22 22.71
C MET A 213 -6.81 -1.54 22.03
N ASP A 214 -7.65 -1.43 21.01
CA ASP A 214 -7.86 -2.48 20.02
C ASP A 214 -6.64 -2.57 19.07
N HIS A 215 -6.47 -3.73 18.45
CA HIS A 215 -5.31 -4.00 17.59
C HIS A 215 -5.31 -3.07 16.37
N PRO A 216 -4.23 -2.32 16.10
CA PRO A 216 -4.15 -1.38 14.98
C PRO A 216 -4.17 -2.10 13.63
N LEU A 217 -5.12 -1.74 12.76
CA LEU A 217 -5.12 -2.15 11.36
C LEU A 217 -4.60 -1.02 10.47
N GLU A 218 -5.12 0.19 10.69
CA GLU A 218 -4.69 1.41 10.02
C GLU A 218 -4.53 2.55 11.03
N ARG A 219 -3.55 3.41 10.79
CA ARG A 219 -3.18 4.52 11.71
C ARG A 219 -2.93 5.84 11.00
N THR A 220 -3.52 6.07 9.82
CA THR A 220 -3.24 7.27 9.01
C THR A 220 -3.48 8.58 9.77
N TYR A 221 -4.58 8.68 10.53
CA TYR A 221 -4.85 9.85 11.36
C TYR A 221 -3.85 9.98 12.51
N THR A 222 -3.57 8.89 13.23
CA THR A 222 -2.56 8.88 14.30
C THR A 222 -1.18 9.29 13.78
N GLU A 223 -0.78 8.78 12.61
CA GLU A 223 0.47 9.11 11.93
C GLU A 223 0.56 10.62 11.67
N TRP A 224 -0.54 11.23 11.22
CA TRP A 224 -0.64 12.67 11.00
C TRP A 224 -0.68 13.49 12.27
N LYS A 225 -1.49 13.10 13.25
CA LYS A 225 -1.73 13.83 14.50
C LYS A 225 -0.43 14.07 15.24
N TYR A 226 0.44 13.05 15.31
CA TYR A 226 1.74 13.12 16.00
C TYR A 226 2.90 13.40 15.05
N SER A 227 2.67 14.25 14.05
CA SER A 227 3.68 14.80 13.14
C SER A 227 3.72 16.33 13.20
N PHE A 228 4.68 16.94 12.50
CA PHE A 228 4.70 18.39 12.28
C PHE A 228 3.38 18.91 11.70
N PHE A 229 2.74 18.13 10.83
CA PHE A 229 1.51 18.53 10.14
C PHE A 229 0.32 18.59 11.09
N GLY A 230 0.17 17.61 11.98
CA GLY A 230 -0.85 17.62 13.02
C GLY A 230 -0.64 18.76 14.02
N GLU A 231 0.59 18.94 14.49
CA GLU A 231 0.96 20.00 15.45
C GLU A 231 0.72 21.41 14.91
N ASN A 232 0.91 21.63 13.61
CA ASN A 232 0.74 22.93 12.96
C ASN A 232 -0.61 23.08 12.22
N GLU A 233 -1.58 22.21 12.52
CA GLU A 233 -2.91 22.22 11.92
C GLU A 233 -2.88 22.26 10.38
N ILE A 234 -1.91 21.61 9.76
CA ILE A 234 -1.90 21.34 8.32
C ILE A 234 -2.85 20.15 8.09
N THR A 235 -4.14 20.45 8.13
CA THR A 235 -5.20 19.44 8.11
C THR A 235 -5.22 18.62 6.82
N CYS A 236 -5.80 17.43 6.90
CA CYS A 236 -5.94 16.50 5.78
C CYS A 236 -6.47 17.22 4.52
N GLN A 237 -7.48 18.07 4.70
CA GLN A 237 -8.18 18.82 3.66
C GLN A 237 -7.30 19.84 2.93
N LYS A 238 -6.21 20.33 3.55
CA LYS A 238 -5.27 21.26 2.90
C LYS A 238 -4.45 20.57 1.81
N CYS A 239 -4.14 19.28 1.99
CA CYS A 239 -3.43 18.46 1.00
C CYS A 239 -4.38 17.64 0.12
N HIS A 240 -5.49 17.16 0.69
CA HIS A 240 -6.55 16.40 0.04
C HIS A 240 -7.79 17.29 -0.10
N PRO A 241 -7.83 18.20 -1.11
CA PRO A 241 -8.92 19.16 -1.23
C PRO A 241 -10.28 18.46 -1.27
N PRO A 242 -11.29 18.97 -0.52
CA PRO A 242 -12.62 18.39 -0.48
C PRO A 242 -13.20 18.15 -1.87
N MET A 243 -13.98 17.09 -2.01
CA MET A 243 -14.55 16.58 -3.27
C MET A 243 -13.53 16.01 -4.26
N LYS A 244 -12.24 16.33 -4.18
CA LYS A 244 -11.23 15.80 -5.10
C LYS A 244 -10.46 14.62 -4.54
N PHE A 245 -10.27 14.57 -3.22
CA PHE A 245 -9.67 13.49 -2.45
C PHE A 245 -8.57 12.71 -3.19
N PRO A 246 -7.51 13.40 -3.67
CA PRO A 246 -6.46 12.72 -4.41
C PRO A 246 -5.80 11.65 -3.53
N GLY A 247 -5.54 10.48 -4.09
CA GLY A 247 -4.99 9.33 -3.38
C GLY A 247 -4.09 8.49 -4.28
N ALA A 248 -3.66 7.35 -3.78
CA ALA A 248 -2.69 6.50 -4.47
C ALA A 248 -3.33 5.54 -5.50
N GLN A 249 -4.65 5.30 -5.43
CA GLN A 249 -5.35 4.40 -6.33
C GLN A 249 -5.52 5.03 -7.72
N THR A 250 -5.13 4.33 -8.79
CA THR A 250 -5.13 4.90 -10.15
C THR A 250 -5.88 4.04 -11.16
N TRP A 251 -5.64 2.73 -11.19
CA TRP A 251 -6.18 1.84 -12.22
C TRP A 251 -7.58 1.31 -11.88
N ILE A 252 -7.92 1.16 -10.59
CA ILE A 252 -9.31 0.83 -10.20
C ILE A 252 -10.26 1.92 -10.65
N LEU A 253 -9.89 3.20 -10.55
CA LEU A 253 -10.74 4.30 -11.00
C LEU A 253 -10.96 4.25 -12.51
N TYR A 254 -9.87 4.35 -13.28
CA TYR A 254 -9.94 4.29 -14.73
C TYR A 254 -8.83 3.41 -15.31
N PRO A 255 -9.17 2.45 -16.18
CA PRO A 255 -10.49 2.14 -16.72
C PRO A 255 -11.35 1.24 -15.81
N GLY A 256 -10.91 0.83 -14.61
CA GLY A 256 -11.60 -0.21 -13.84
C GLY A 256 -13.09 0.04 -13.53
N MET A 257 -13.41 1.11 -12.80
CA MET A 257 -14.79 1.47 -12.52
C MET A 257 -15.56 1.78 -13.80
N ALA A 258 -14.88 2.35 -14.82
CA ALA A 258 -15.49 2.62 -16.12
C ALA A 258 -15.91 1.35 -16.86
N SER A 259 -15.17 0.25 -16.69
CA SER A 259 -15.51 -1.05 -17.28
C SER A 259 -16.60 -1.77 -16.50
N LEU A 260 -16.60 -1.66 -15.16
CA LEU A 260 -17.57 -2.35 -14.30
C LEU A 260 -18.91 -1.62 -14.18
N TYR A 261 -18.90 -0.29 -14.25
CA TYR A 261 -20.09 0.54 -14.00
C TYR A 261 -20.25 1.66 -15.06
N PRO A 262 -20.25 1.33 -16.37
CA PRO A 262 -20.27 2.35 -17.44
C PRO A 262 -21.47 3.29 -17.35
N ASP A 263 -22.62 2.76 -16.91
CA ASP A 263 -23.92 3.44 -16.97
C ASP A 263 -24.43 3.87 -15.58
N VAL A 264 -23.53 3.99 -14.59
CA VAL A 264 -23.91 4.26 -13.18
C VAL A 264 -24.77 5.53 -13.03
N ASP A 265 -24.49 6.55 -13.84
CA ASP A 265 -25.24 7.81 -13.82
C ASP A 265 -26.53 7.76 -14.64
N GLU A 266 -26.69 6.83 -15.58
CA GLU A 266 -27.94 6.68 -16.33
C GLU A 266 -29.10 6.34 -15.38
N GLY A 267 -28.82 5.51 -14.37
CA GLY A 267 -29.79 5.19 -13.32
C GLY A 267 -30.31 6.43 -12.58
N TRP A 268 -29.49 7.46 -12.41
CA TRP A 268 -29.89 8.73 -11.80
C TRP A 268 -30.71 9.59 -12.77
N VAL A 269 -30.33 9.64 -14.05
CA VAL A 269 -31.10 10.34 -15.10
C VAL A 269 -32.50 9.73 -15.24
N GLU A 270 -32.61 8.41 -15.29
CA GLU A 270 -33.89 7.69 -15.33
C GLU A 270 -34.78 7.95 -14.12
N ALA A 271 -34.17 8.16 -12.95
CA ALA A 271 -34.87 8.52 -11.71
C ALA A 271 -35.31 9.99 -11.67
N GLY A 272 -35.00 10.78 -12.71
CA GLY A 272 -35.42 12.16 -12.86
C GLY A 272 -34.46 13.19 -12.28
N PHE A 273 -33.26 12.78 -11.84
CA PHE A 273 -32.26 13.71 -11.33
C PHE A 273 -31.57 14.47 -12.46
N ASN A 274 -31.25 15.74 -12.22
CA ASN A 274 -30.55 16.60 -13.17
C ASN A 274 -29.03 16.38 -13.12
N VAL A 275 -28.60 15.16 -13.43
CA VAL A 275 -27.17 14.79 -13.53
C VAL A 275 -26.77 14.56 -14.98
N LYS A 276 -25.50 14.84 -15.28
CA LYS A 276 -24.92 14.48 -16.58
C LYS A 276 -24.36 13.06 -16.47
N ALA A 277 -24.84 12.14 -17.30
CA ALA A 277 -24.31 10.78 -17.37
C ALA A 277 -22.92 10.75 -18.05
N ASP A 278 -21.87 11.08 -17.29
CA ASP A 278 -20.49 11.18 -17.79
C ASP A 278 -19.46 10.81 -16.71
N ARG A 279 -19.75 9.78 -15.91
CA ARG A 279 -18.87 9.32 -14.83
C ARG A 279 -17.48 8.92 -15.32
N SER A 280 -17.39 8.38 -16.54
CA SER A 280 -16.11 8.00 -17.16
C SER A 280 -15.12 9.16 -17.25
N SER A 281 -15.58 10.37 -17.58
CA SER A 281 -14.72 11.56 -17.57
C SER A 281 -14.21 11.92 -16.18
N ALA A 282 -15.05 11.76 -15.15
CA ALA A 282 -14.70 12.03 -13.76
C ALA A 282 -13.63 11.04 -13.25
N TRP A 283 -13.76 9.75 -13.55
CA TRP A 283 -12.74 8.75 -13.21
C TRP A 283 -11.40 9.01 -13.90
N LYS A 284 -11.41 9.38 -15.19
CA LYS A 284 -10.18 9.79 -15.93
C LYS A 284 -9.51 10.97 -15.24
N ALA A 285 -10.27 12.02 -14.94
CA ALA A 285 -9.75 13.21 -14.28
C ALA A 285 -9.20 12.89 -12.88
N ALA A 286 -9.89 12.05 -12.10
CA ALA A 286 -9.41 11.62 -10.79
C ALA A 286 -8.11 10.82 -10.87
N ARG A 287 -8.00 9.88 -11.83
CA ARG A 287 -6.75 9.14 -12.08
C ARG A 287 -5.59 10.08 -12.41
N GLU A 288 -5.80 11.05 -13.30
CA GLU A 288 -4.76 12.03 -13.65
C GLU A 288 -4.33 12.86 -12.44
N ARG A 289 -5.29 13.30 -11.62
CA ARG A 289 -5.01 14.00 -10.35
C ARG A 289 -4.19 13.12 -9.40
N ASN A 290 -4.53 11.84 -9.27
CA ASN A 290 -3.84 10.88 -8.40
C ASN A 290 -2.41 10.65 -8.86
N VAL A 291 -2.19 10.43 -10.16
CA VAL A 291 -0.84 10.31 -10.75
C VAL A 291 0.00 11.57 -10.49
N ALA A 292 -0.58 12.75 -10.68
CA ALA A 292 0.11 14.02 -10.42
C ALA A 292 0.39 14.25 -8.92
N PHE A 293 -0.52 13.80 -8.04
CA PHE A 293 -0.37 13.90 -6.59
C PHE A 293 0.76 13.01 -6.07
N MET A 294 0.80 11.75 -6.51
CA MET A 294 1.83 10.78 -6.12
C MET A 294 3.25 11.21 -6.50
N LYS A 295 3.41 11.94 -7.61
CA LYS A 295 4.70 12.54 -8.01
C LYS A 295 5.22 13.64 -7.07
N ARG A 296 4.38 14.14 -6.17
CA ARG A 296 4.77 15.15 -5.16
C ARG A 296 4.89 14.57 -3.75
N ALA A 297 4.53 13.30 -3.57
CA ALA A 297 4.50 12.66 -2.25
C ALA A 297 5.88 12.29 -1.71
N ALA A 298 6.89 12.19 -2.58
CA ALA A 298 8.26 11.85 -2.20
C ALA A 298 9.30 12.57 -3.07
N ASP A 299 10.50 12.73 -2.52
CA ASP A 299 11.72 12.95 -3.30
C ASP A 299 12.62 11.71 -3.23
N ILE A 300 13.44 11.52 -4.26
CA ILE A 300 14.49 10.53 -4.30
C ILE A 300 15.82 11.20 -4.69
N LYS A 301 16.92 10.77 -4.08
CA LYS A 301 18.27 11.24 -4.35
C LYS A 301 19.21 10.04 -4.47
N VAL A 302 20.16 10.13 -5.40
CA VAL A 302 21.27 9.18 -5.54
C VAL A 302 22.55 9.87 -5.14
N GLU A 303 23.36 9.19 -4.33
CA GLU A 303 24.71 9.58 -3.96
C GLU A 303 25.63 8.37 -4.13
N ALA A 304 26.67 8.51 -4.95
CA ALA A 304 27.72 7.51 -5.08
C ALA A 304 29.00 8.00 -4.39
N GLU A 305 29.90 7.07 -4.10
CA GLU A 305 31.30 7.44 -3.88
C GLU A 305 31.85 8.12 -5.15
N LYS A 306 32.72 9.13 -4.97
CA LYS A 306 33.03 10.11 -6.03
C LYS A 306 33.69 9.51 -7.29
N THR A 307 34.17 8.28 -7.22
CA THR A 307 34.73 7.51 -8.33
C THR A 307 34.30 6.05 -8.24
N MET A 308 33.90 5.47 -9.37
CA MET A 308 33.62 4.04 -9.55
C MET A 308 34.73 3.44 -10.40
N GLU A 309 35.42 2.40 -9.91
CA GLU A 309 36.54 1.75 -10.60
C GLU A 309 36.15 0.36 -11.11
N PRO A 310 36.34 0.05 -12.40
CA PRO A 310 36.11 -1.30 -12.92
C PRO A 310 36.91 -2.36 -12.17
N GLY A 311 36.25 -3.45 -11.78
CA GLY A 311 36.85 -4.55 -11.01
C GLY A 311 36.88 -4.33 -9.50
N GLU A 312 36.39 -3.19 -8.99
CA GLU A 312 36.26 -2.92 -7.56
C GLU A 312 34.80 -2.96 -7.09
N GLU A 313 34.61 -3.20 -5.79
CA GLU A 313 33.33 -3.05 -5.11
C GLU A 313 32.98 -1.56 -5.00
N THR A 314 31.70 -1.24 -5.15
CA THR A 314 31.20 0.13 -5.00
C THR A 314 29.93 0.20 -4.18
N VAL A 315 29.67 1.37 -3.60
CA VAL A 315 28.48 1.64 -2.78
C VAL A 315 27.70 2.82 -3.35
N ILE A 316 26.43 2.57 -3.68
CA ILE A 316 25.45 3.59 -4.04
C ILE A 316 24.46 3.79 -2.89
N LYS A 317 24.25 5.03 -2.48
CA LYS A 317 23.24 5.42 -1.50
C LYS A 317 22.06 6.05 -2.20
N VAL A 318 20.88 5.50 -1.96
CA VAL A 318 19.61 6.05 -2.43
C VAL A 318 18.84 6.57 -1.22
N THR A 319 18.55 7.87 -1.20
CA THR A 319 17.74 8.50 -0.15
C THR A 319 16.34 8.74 -0.67
N VAL A 320 15.32 8.27 0.06
CA VAL A 320 13.91 8.55 -0.21
C VAL A 320 13.37 9.44 0.91
N VAL A 321 12.80 10.59 0.57
CA VAL A 321 12.24 11.56 1.52
C VAL A 321 10.72 11.58 1.40
N ASN A 322 10.03 11.32 2.50
CA ASN A 322 8.58 11.44 2.61
C ASN A 322 8.16 12.91 2.74
N LYS A 323 7.30 13.39 1.83
CA LYS A 323 6.72 14.74 1.85
C LYS A 323 5.27 14.79 2.35
N SER A 324 4.67 13.64 2.62
CA SER A 324 3.31 13.52 3.12
C SER A 324 3.24 13.79 4.63
N GLY A 325 2.02 14.07 5.09
CA GLY A 325 1.74 14.32 6.51
C GLY A 325 1.52 13.06 7.34
N HIS A 326 1.69 11.88 6.77
CA HIS A 326 1.52 10.56 7.39
C HIS A 326 2.63 9.64 6.87
N ARG A 327 2.58 8.33 7.11
CA ARG A 327 3.56 7.41 6.51
C ARG A 327 3.44 7.36 5.01
N LEU A 328 4.52 6.95 4.35
CA LEU A 328 4.54 6.74 2.91
C LEU A 328 4.93 5.30 2.55
N PRO A 329 4.01 4.52 1.95
CA PRO A 329 2.55 4.76 1.87
C PRO A 329 1.85 4.62 3.23
N THR A 330 0.63 5.14 3.39
CA THR A 330 -0.21 4.99 4.61
C THR A 330 -1.46 4.13 4.32
N GLY A 331 -2.27 3.87 5.35
CA GLY A 331 -3.57 3.19 5.28
C GLY A 331 -3.44 1.68 5.14
N PHE A 332 -4.44 1.08 4.49
CA PHE A 332 -4.56 -0.36 4.23
C PHE A 332 -3.23 -1.04 3.87
N ALA A 333 -2.80 -1.99 4.69
CA ALA A 333 -1.48 -2.59 4.60
C ALA A 333 -1.36 -3.64 3.47
N GLU A 334 -2.46 -4.33 3.15
CA GLU A 334 -2.40 -5.55 2.33
C GLU A 334 -2.09 -5.22 0.87
N GLY A 335 -0.98 -5.77 0.37
CA GLY A 335 -0.57 -5.64 -1.02
C GLY A 335 -0.02 -4.28 -1.43
N ARG A 336 0.04 -3.26 -0.56
CA ARG A 336 0.62 -1.95 -0.91
C ARG A 336 2.13 -1.98 -0.79
N HIS A 337 2.83 -1.83 -1.91
CA HIS A 337 4.27 -1.69 -1.92
C HIS A 337 4.71 -0.35 -2.52
N MET A 338 5.73 0.24 -1.91
CA MET A 338 6.57 1.25 -2.54
C MET A 338 8.00 0.74 -2.51
N TRP A 339 8.75 0.85 -3.61
CA TRP A 339 10.11 0.31 -3.66
C TRP A 339 11.03 1.12 -4.56
N ILE A 340 12.32 0.87 -4.40
CA ILE A 340 13.38 1.45 -5.22
C ILE A 340 13.72 0.45 -6.33
N HIS A 341 13.61 0.87 -7.59
CA HIS A 341 14.20 0.18 -8.74
C HIS A 341 15.49 0.91 -9.13
N LEU A 342 16.63 0.30 -8.85
CA LEU A 342 17.96 0.85 -9.14
C LEU A 342 18.52 0.20 -10.40
N ARG A 343 19.01 1.01 -11.33
CA ARG A 343 19.73 0.56 -12.52
C ARG A 343 21.01 1.34 -12.69
N VAL A 344 22.12 0.63 -12.90
CA VAL A 344 23.44 1.19 -13.20
C VAL A 344 23.84 0.71 -14.58
N THR A 345 24.21 1.64 -15.46
CA THR A 345 24.74 1.34 -16.79
C THR A 345 26.09 2.01 -17.00
N ASP A 346 26.89 1.40 -17.87
CA ASP A 346 28.13 2.00 -18.33
C ASP A 346 27.88 3.04 -19.44
N SER A 347 28.95 3.57 -20.03
CA SER A 347 28.92 4.59 -21.10
C SER A 347 28.41 4.08 -22.44
N GLU A 348 28.41 2.77 -22.69
CA GLU A 348 27.81 2.14 -23.87
C GLU A 348 26.34 1.76 -23.64
N GLY A 349 25.84 1.95 -22.42
CA GLY A 349 24.48 1.60 -22.00
C GLY A 349 24.32 0.14 -21.58
N MET A 350 25.43 -0.59 -21.41
CA MET A 350 25.42 -1.96 -20.91
C MET A 350 25.08 -1.98 -19.43
N LEU A 351 24.32 -2.99 -19.01
CA LEU A 351 23.88 -3.13 -17.63
C LEU A 351 25.04 -3.57 -16.73
N VAL A 352 25.32 -2.78 -15.70
CA VAL A 352 26.31 -3.08 -14.67
C VAL A 352 25.63 -3.68 -13.44
N PHE A 353 24.53 -3.08 -12.99
CA PHE A 353 23.78 -3.53 -11.81
C PHE A 353 22.29 -3.20 -11.96
N GLU A 354 21.43 -4.08 -11.48
CA GLU A 354 19.99 -3.83 -11.39
C GLU A 354 19.39 -4.52 -10.15
N ASP A 355 18.56 -3.78 -9.41
CA ASP A 355 17.77 -4.30 -8.28
C ASP A 355 16.35 -3.71 -8.30
N GLY A 356 15.36 -4.46 -7.80
CA GLY A 356 13.96 -4.02 -7.75
C GLY A 356 13.23 -4.07 -9.09
N LYS A 357 13.67 -4.93 -10.01
CA LYS A 357 12.96 -5.23 -11.26
C LYS A 357 11.76 -6.15 -11.00
N LEU A 358 10.79 -6.12 -11.90
CA LEU A 358 9.65 -7.04 -11.86
C LEU A 358 9.93 -8.27 -12.72
N ASP A 359 9.31 -9.40 -12.40
CA ASP A 359 9.20 -10.55 -13.29
C ASP A 359 8.01 -10.39 -14.27
N ASP A 360 7.81 -11.40 -15.12
CA ASP A 360 6.70 -11.44 -16.10
C ASP A 360 5.31 -11.52 -15.42
N ASP A 361 5.29 -11.87 -14.12
CA ASP A 361 4.11 -11.92 -13.27
C ASP A 361 3.85 -10.62 -12.50
N GLY A 362 4.65 -9.58 -12.76
CA GLY A 362 4.51 -8.29 -12.10
C GLY A 362 4.93 -8.33 -10.63
N LYS A 363 5.59 -9.40 -10.17
CA LYS A 363 6.14 -9.51 -8.83
C LYS A 363 7.55 -8.91 -8.79
N ILE A 364 7.88 -8.25 -7.69
CA ILE A 364 9.23 -7.74 -7.45
C ILE A 364 10.19 -8.92 -7.30
N ILE A 365 11.25 -8.95 -8.11
CA ILE A 365 12.36 -9.88 -7.94
C ILE A 365 13.24 -9.32 -6.83
N GLU A 366 12.95 -9.73 -5.60
CA GLU A 366 13.67 -9.28 -4.41
C GLU A 366 15.02 -9.98 -4.26
N THR A 367 16.05 -9.19 -3.97
CA THR A 367 17.37 -9.62 -3.50
C THR A 367 17.54 -9.24 -2.04
N GLU A 368 18.65 -9.64 -1.41
CA GLU A 368 18.99 -9.19 -0.03
C GLU A 368 19.11 -7.66 0.10
N GLN A 369 19.35 -6.96 -1.02
CA GLN A 369 19.49 -5.50 -1.05
C GLN A 369 18.20 -4.77 -1.44
N SER A 370 17.15 -5.50 -1.85
CA SER A 370 15.91 -4.89 -2.29
C SER A 370 15.23 -4.10 -1.17
N LYS A 371 14.84 -2.87 -1.50
CA LYS A 371 14.12 -1.99 -0.57
C LYS A 371 12.65 -1.88 -0.95
N VAL A 372 11.82 -2.63 -0.23
CA VAL A 372 10.37 -2.53 -0.26
C VAL A 372 9.85 -1.92 1.05
N TYR A 373 9.16 -0.80 0.94
CA TYR A 373 8.43 -0.09 2.00
C TYR A 373 6.99 -0.62 2.05
N GLU A 374 6.63 -1.26 3.16
CA GLU A 374 5.37 -1.98 3.33
C GLU A 374 5.05 -2.19 4.83
N GLN A 375 3.80 -2.52 5.13
CA GLN A 375 3.41 -3.12 6.40
C GLN A 375 3.02 -4.58 6.13
N LYS A 376 3.57 -5.52 6.92
CA LYS A 376 3.12 -6.91 6.97
C LYS A 376 2.40 -7.13 8.29
N ALA A 377 1.11 -7.41 8.21
CA ALA A 377 0.31 -7.80 9.33
C ALA A 377 0.13 -9.33 9.36
N GLY A 378 -0.32 -9.86 10.50
CA GLY A 378 -0.39 -11.30 10.69
C GLY A 378 -1.37 -11.77 11.75
N VAL A 379 -1.49 -13.09 11.79
CA VAL A 379 -2.19 -13.85 12.84
C VAL A 379 -1.15 -14.66 13.57
N ASP A 380 -1.03 -14.43 14.88
CA ASP A 380 -0.09 -15.11 15.77
C ASP A 380 1.38 -15.03 15.31
N GLY A 381 1.73 -13.91 14.68
CA GLY A 381 3.08 -13.62 14.19
C GLY A 381 3.38 -14.14 12.78
N GLU A 382 2.44 -14.85 12.15
CA GLU A 382 2.56 -15.32 10.77
C GLU A 382 1.81 -14.40 9.81
N LYS A 383 2.43 -14.08 8.66
CA LYS A 383 1.84 -13.14 7.69
C LYS A 383 0.49 -13.67 7.22
N SER A 384 -0.51 -12.79 7.20
CA SER A 384 -1.86 -13.11 6.76
C SER A 384 -2.52 -11.90 6.10
N PHE A 385 -3.41 -12.16 5.13
CA PHE A 385 -4.31 -11.17 4.53
C PHE A 385 -5.76 -11.31 5.04
N HIS A 386 -6.00 -12.19 6.03
CA HIS A 386 -7.29 -12.30 6.69
C HIS A 386 -7.51 -11.10 7.63
N PHE A 387 -7.87 -9.96 7.06
CA PHE A 387 -7.93 -8.66 7.74
C PHE A 387 -8.71 -8.68 9.08
N ALA A 388 -9.83 -9.40 9.14
CA ALA A 388 -10.66 -9.54 10.35
C ALA A 388 -9.95 -10.31 11.48
N LEU A 389 -8.99 -11.17 11.16
CA LEU A 389 -8.27 -12.03 12.10
C LEU A 389 -6.92 -11.45 12.55
N VAL A 390 -6.43 -10.40 11.87
CA VAL A 390 -5.13 -9.80 12.14
C VAL A 390 -5.00 -9.35 13.60
N ASN A 391 -3.94 -9.83 14.25
CA ASN A 391 -3.61 -9.55 15.65
C ASN A 391 -2.12 -9.20 15.89
N SER A 392 -1.30 -9.15 14.85
CA SER A 392 0.12 -8.78 14.94
C SER A 392 0.58 -7.90 13.77
N ILE A 393 1.55 -7.01 14.05
CA ILE A 393 2.32 -6.27 13.04
C ILE A 393 3.73 -6.87 12.99
N ILE A 394 4.04 -7.57 11.90
CA ILE A 394 5.29 -8.32 11.70
C ILE A 394 6.39 -7.41 11.15
N LYS A 395 6.02 -6.48 10.28
CA LYS A 395 6.91 -5.49 9.66
C LYS A 395 6.13 -4.21 9.43
N ASP A 396 6.75 -3.08 9.67
CA ASP A 396 6.33 -1.78 9.17
C ASP A 396 7.55 -0.87 9.06
N ASN A 397 8.11 -0.81 7.86
CA ASN A 397 9.27 0.03 7.54
C ASN A 397 8.88 1.25 6.71
N ARG A 398 7.59 1.62 6.65
CA ARG A 398 7.11 2.75 5.85
C ARG A 398 7.64 4.05 6.47
N ILE A 399 8.09 4.96 5.60
CA ILE A 399 8.82 6.17 6.04
C ILE A 399 7.84 7.11 6.76
N PRO A 400 8.10 7.51 8.02
CA PRO A 400 7.22 8.39 8.77
C PRO A 400 7.25 9.85 8.24
N PRO A 401 6.27 10.68 8.59
CA PRO A 401 6.22 12.08 8.17
C PRO A 401 7.26 12.95 8.90
N PHE A 402 7.48 14.16 8.36
CA PHE A 402 8.33 15.15 9.01
C PHE A 402 7.82 15.50 10.41
N GLY A 403 8.74 15.56 11.37
CA GLY A 403 8.43 15.84 12.77
C GLY A 403 7.63 14.75 13.49
N PHE A 404 7.60 13.50 13.00
CA PHE A 404 6.92 12.42 13.71
C PHE A 404 7.51 12.21 15.13
N ARG A 405 6.65 11.85 16.07
CA ARG A 405 7.01 11.59 17.47
C ARG A 405 6.97 10.08 17.75
N LYS A 406 8.15 9.45 17.77
CA LYS A 406 8.30 7.98 17.96
C LYS A 406 7.58 7.46 19.22
N THR A 407 7.71 8.16 20.36
CA THR A 407 7.06 7.74 21.62
C THR A 407 5.53 7.84 21.58
N ALA A 408 4.97 8.80 20.83
CA ALA A 408 3.53 8.88 20.63
C ALA A 408 3.02 7.77 19.72
N TYR A 409 3.78 7.45 18.66
CA TYR A 409 3.49 6.33 17.77
C TYR A 409 3.44 4.99 18.52
N GLU A 410 4.44 4.73 19.37
CA GLU A 410 4.48 3.52 20.22
C GLU A 410 3.28 3.47 21.17
N ALA A 411 2.91 4.60 21.79
CA ALA A 411 1.77 4.67 22.70
C ALA A 411 0.41 4.52 22.00
N GLU A 412 0.29 4.87 20.72
CA GLU A 412 -0.97 4.85 19.94
C GLU A 412 -1.05 3.70 18.93
N GLY A 413 -0.12 2.73 19.01
CA GLY A 413 -0.13 1.55 18.16
C GLY A 413 0.25 1.80 16.70
N ALA A 414 0.87 2.94 16.39
CA ALA A 414 1.51 3.20 15.10
C ALA A 414 2.95 2.67 15.13
N PHE A 415 3.12 1.36 15.38
CA PHE A 415 4.43 0.74 15.59
C PHE A 415 5.33 0.82 14.35
N ILE A 416 6.64 0.98 14.55
CA ILE A 416 7.66 0.86 13.50
C ILE A 416 8.40 -0.45 13.77
N VAL A 417 8.33 -1.40 12.84
CA VAL A 417 8.87 -2.76 13.03
C VAL A 417 9.79 -3.11 11.87
N GLY A 418 11.05 -3.45 12.14
CA GLY A 418 12.05 -3.74 11.11
C GLY A 418 12.71 -2.50 10.49
N ALA A 419 12.50 -1.32 11.08
CA ALA A 419 13.24 -0.08 10.79
C ALA A 419 13.47 0.70 12.10
N ASP A 420 14.43 1.63 12.10
CA ASP A 420 14.68 2.52 13.24
C ASP A 420 14.86 3.97 12.76
N TYR A 421 13.74 4.66 12.60
CA TYR A 421 13.72 6.10 12.28
C TYR A 421 13.94 6.92 13.55
N GLN A 422 14.89 7.83 13.52
CA GLN A 422 15.11 8.78 14.60
C GLN A 422 14.01 9.85 14.63
N PRO A 423 13.71 10.49 15.78
CA PRO A 423 12.72 11.57 15.83
C PRO A 423 12.97 12.66 14.78
N GLY A 424 11.95 12.98 13.99
CA GLY A 424 12.04 13.94 12.89
C GLY A 424 12.65 13.42 11.57
N GLN A 425 13.14 12.16 11.54
CA GLN A 425 13.65 11.52 10.33
C GLN A 425 12.49 11.10 9.40
N ASN A 426 12.18 11.94 8.40
CA ASN A 426 11.18 11.64 7.36
C ASN A 426 11.82 11.09 6.08
N TRP A 427 12.96 10.43 6.19
CA TRP A 427 13.67 9.84 5.07
C TRP A 427 14.28 8.50 5.43
N ASP A 428 14.53 7.70 4.41
CA ASP A 428 15.23 6.43 4.50
C ASP A 428 16.43 6.45 3.55
N ILE A 429 17.53 5.82 3.95
CA ILE A 429 18.74 5.68 3.14
C ILE A 429 18.98 4.19 2.91
N THR A 430 18.89 3.78 1.65
CA THR A 430 19.24 2.43 1.22
C THR A 430 20.63 2.42 0.60
N LYS A 431 21.46 1.45 1.01
CA LYS A 431 22.76 1.21 0.42
C LYS A 431 22.67 0.03 -0.55
N TYR A 432 23.30 0.18 -1.70
CA TYR A 432 23.48 -0.86 -2.69
C TYR A 432 24.98 -1.08 -2.91
N GLU A 433 25.42 -2.31 -2.69
CA GLU A 433 26.82 -2.74 -2.70
C GLU A 433 26.97 -3.81 -3.80
N PHE A 434 27.87 -3.59 -4.76
CA PHE A 434 28.09 -4.52 -5.86
C PHE A 434 29.47 -4.35 -6.49
N ASP A 435 29.96 -5.41 -7.13
CA ASP A 435 31.20 -5.39 -7.91
C ASP A 435 30.96 -4.80 -9.30
N ILE A 436 31.82 -3.87 -9.72
CA ILE A 436 31.79 -3.34 -11.08
C ILE A 436 32.53 -4.33 -12.00
N PRO A 437 31.94 -4.77 -13.13
CA PRO A 437 32.64 -5.61 -14.10
C PRO A 437 33.94 -4.95 -14.57
N GLY A 438 35.04 -5.71 -14.64
CA GLY A 438 36.35 -5.18 -15.00
C GLY A 438 36.47 -4.65 -16.44
N ASP A 439 35.53 -5.02 -17.30
CA ASP A 439 35.39 -4.56 -18.68
C ASP A 439 34.39 -3.39 -18.84
N ALA A 440 33.75 -2.94 -17.75
CA ALA A 440 32.78 -1.85 -17.81
C ALA A 440 33.44 -0.49 -18.09
N LEU A 441 32.80 0.32 -18.94
CA LEU A 441 33.37 1.58 -19.43
C LEU A 441 32.70 2.80 -18.78
N GLY A 442 33.44 3.57 -18.00
CA GLY A 442 32.92 4.81 -17.43
C GLY A 442 32.76 5.98 -18.44
N PRO A 443 32.04 7.05 -18.07
CA PRO A 443 31.35 7.25 -16.80
C PRO A 443 30.09 6.37 -16.66
N PHE A 444 29.72 6.07 -15.41
CA PHE A 444 28.54 5.26 -15.11
C PHE A 444 27.31 6.15 -14.95
N THR A 445 26.16 5.66 -15.42
CA THR A 445 24.85 6.28 -15.17
C THR A 445 24.11 5.47 -14.12
N VAL A 446 23.82 6.10 -12.99
CA VAL A 446 23.01 5.51 -11.91
C VAL A 446 21.62 6.14 -11.97
N GLN A 447 20.60 5.32 -12.21
CA GLN A 447 19.20 5.73 -12.20
C GLN A 447 18.45 4.98 -11.10
N ALA A 448 17.88 5.73 -10.15
CA ALA A 448 16.98 5.19 -9.15
C ALA A 448 15.54 5.70 -9.42
N ASN A 449 14.59 4.77 -9.49
CA ASN A 449 13.17 5.06 -9.64
C ASN A 449 12.43 4.63 -8.37
N LEU A 450 11.68 5.54 -7.76
CA LEU A 450 10.72 5.20 -6.70
C LEU A 450 9.41 4.80 -7.37
N LYS A 451 8.98 3.56 -7.14
CA LYS A 451 7.77 2.98 -7.70
C LYS A 451 6.76 2.67 -6.61
N TYR A 452 5.48 2.69 -6.95
CA TYR A 452 4.37 2.32 -6.07
C TYR A 452 3.39 1.40 -6.79
N GLU A 453 2.95 0.36 -6.12
CA GLU A 453 1.84 -0.50 -6.55
C GLU A 453 0.77 -0.55 -5.47
N THR A 454 -0.50 -0.51 -5.89
CA THR A 454 -1.62 -0.53 -4.95
C THR A 454 -1.86 -1.93 -4.40
N TYR A 455 -1.74 -2.95 -5.24
CA TYR A 455 -1.91 -4.33 -4.84
C TYR A 455 -0.84 -5.20 -5.52
N SER A 456 -0.15 -5.98 -4.71
CA SER A 456 0.84 -6.95 -5.16
C SER A 456 0.17 -8.14 -5.85
N ALA A 457 0.91 -8.82 -6.72
CA ALA A 457 0.45 -10.06 -7.35
C ALA A 457 0.06 -11.13 -6.30
N GLU A 458 0.75 -11.17 -5.16
CA GLU A 458 0.44 -12.09 -4.07
C GLU A 458 -0.95 -11.83 -3.49
N TYR A 459 -1.30 -10.57 -3.23
CA TYR A 459 -2.61 -10.21 -2.72
C TYR A 459 -3.73 -10.50 -3.73
N MET A 460 -3.49 -10.18 -5.01
CA MET A 460 -4.45 -10.46 -6.08
C MET A 460 -4.74 -11.96 -6.23
N ASN A 461 -3.72 -12.80 -6.23
CA ASN A 461 -3.90 -14.26 -6.26
C ASN A 461 -4.63 -14.74 -4.99
N TRP A 462 -4.27 -14.21 -3.83
CA TRP A 462 -4.92 -14.58 -2.57
C TRP A 462 -6.42 -14.27 -2.57
N LEU A 463 -6.86 -13.12 -3.11
CA LEU A 463 -8.27 -12.78 -3.23
C LEU A 463 -9.04 -13.83 -4.06
N VAL A 464 -8.49 -14.27 -5.19
CA VAL A 464 -9.12 -15.32 -6.03
C VAL A 464 -9.18 -16.65 -5.30
N ASP A 465 -8.08 -17.00 -4.62
CA ASP A 465 -7.95 -18.28 -3.94
C ASP A 465 -8.77 -18.36 -2.65
N THR A 466 -9.17 -17.22 -2.08
CA THR A 466 -9.79 -17.15 -0.75
C THR A 466 -11.23 -16.66 -0.76
N ASP A 467 -11.64 -15.80 -1.71
CA ASP A 467 -13.05 -15.43 -1.88
C ASP A 467 -13.83 -16.62 -2.45
N LYS A 468 -14.71 -17.19 -1.62
CA LYS A 468 -15.57 -18.34 -1.94
C LYS A 468 -17.04 -17.97 -1.95
N THR A 469 -17.41 -16.75 -1.58
CA THR A 469 -18.80 -16.30 -1.64
C THR A 469 -19.20 -16.11 -3.10
N LEU A 470 -20.10 -16.95 -3.57
CA LEU A 470 -20.60 -16.88 -4.93
C LEU A 470 -21.50 -15.66 -5.12
N ALA A 471 -21.37 -15.02 -6.28
CA ALA A 471 -22.28 -14.00 -6.76
C ALA A 471 -23.68 -14.58 -7.02
N ALA A 472 -24.72 -13.75 -6.89
CA ALA A 472 -26.12 -14.16 -7.02
C ALA A 472 -26.46 -14.81 -8.38
N ASN A 473 -25.76 -14.42 -9.46
CA ASN A 473 -25.90 -15.05 -10.78
C ASN A 473 -25.50 -16.54 -10.80
N TYR A 474 -24.74 -16.99 -9.80
CA TYR A 474 -24.31 -18.37 -9.59
C TYR A 474 -25.05 -19.04 -8.42
N GLY A 475 -26.16 -18.44 -7.96
CA GLY A 475 -26.97 -18.96 -6.84
C GLY A 475 -26.36 -18.71 -5.46
N GLY A 476 -25.40 -17.79 -5.35
CA GLY A 476 -24.79 -17.41 -4.08
C GLY A 476 -25.41 -16.19 -3.39
N GLU A 477 -24.78 -15.76 -2.31
CA GLU A 477 -25.27 -14.70 -1.41
C GLU A 477 -24.65 -13.31 -1.70
N ALA A 478 -23.55 -13.25 -2.47
CA ALA A 478 -22.95 -11.98 -2.86
C ALA A 478 -23.73 -11.31 -4.01
N PRO A 479 -23.64 -9.97 -4.20
CA PRO A 479 -24.23 -9.31 -5.35
C PRO A 479 -23.78 -9.93 -6.67
N ALA A 480 -24.64 -9.80 -7.69
CA ALA A 480 -24.22 -10.03 -9.07
C ALA A 480 -23.01 -9.14 -9.42
N THR A 481 -21.93 -9.77 -9.87
CA THR A 481 -20.73 -9.11 -10.36
C THR A 481 -21.01 -8.48 -11.73
N PRO A 482 -20.56 -7.25 -12.00
CA PRO A 482 -20.82 -6.59 -13.28
C PRO A 482 -20.17 -7.28 -14.49
N ASP A 483 -19.06 -7.99 -14.28
CA ASP A 483 -18.32 -8.70 -15.34
C ASP A 483 -18.76 -10.18 -15.48
N GLY A 484 -19.72 -10.62 -14.67
CA GLY A 484 -20.18 -12.02 -14.63
C GLY A 484 -19.16 -13.00 -14.04
N ALA A 485 -18.17 -12.56 -13.27
CA ALA A 485 -17.32 -13.46 -12.48
C ALA A 485 -18.10 -14.18 -11.38
N ARG A 486 -17.55 -15.30 -10.87
CA ARG A 486 -18.22 -16.07 -9.81
C ARG A 486 -18.11 -15.41 -8.45
N THR A 487 -17.04 -14.65 -8.21
CA THR A 487 -16.74 -13.97 -6.95
C THR A 487 -16.19 -12.56 -7.21
N TRP A 488 -16.13 -11.73 -6.17
CA TRP A 488 -15.52 -10.40 -6.28
C TRP A 488 -13.99 -10.47 -6.35
N GLY A 489 -13.39 -11.50 -5.74
CA GLY A 489 -11.98 -11.84 -5.92
C GLY A 489 -11.64 -12.10 -7.39
N GLU A 490 -12.43 -12.92 -8.08
CA GLU A 490 -12.27 -13.15 -9.54
C GLU A 490 -12.47 -11.85 -10.35
N THR A 491 -13.47 -11.03 -9.99
CA THR A 491 -13.73 -9.72 -10.65
C THR A 491 -12.50 -8.81 -10.56
N THR A 492 -11.95 -8.68 -9.35
CA THR A 492 -10.79 -7.83 -9.06
C THR A 492 -9.56 -8.31 -9.81
N TYR A 493 -9.32 -9.61 -9.83
CA TYR A 493 -8.17 -10.20 -10.52
C TYR A 493 -8.21 -9.99 -12.02
N ARG A 494 -9.37 -10.24 -12.67
CA ARG A 494 -9.54 -9.98 -14.11
C ARG A 494 -9.28 -8.52 -14.43
N LEU A 495 -9.77 -7.60 -13.61
CA LEU A 495 -9.50 -6.19 -13.78
C LEU A 495 -8.00 -5.87 -13.66
N TRP A 496 -7.33 -6.41 -12.64
CA TRP A 496 -5.90 -6.27 -12.44
C TRP A 496 -5.09 -6.80 -13.64
N GLU A 497 -5.46 -7.95 -14.20
CA GLU A 497 -4.85 -8.51 -15.42
C GLU A 497 -5.02 -7.58 -16.62
N THR A 498 -6.24 -7.05 -16.84
CA THR A 498 -6.49 -6.11 -17.95
C THR A 498 -5.68 -4.82 -17.83
N GLU A 499 -5.35 -4.41 -16.61
CA GLU A 499 -4.53 -3.24 -16.31
C GLU A 499 -3.04 -3.53 -16.19
N ALA A 500 -2.57 -4.49 -16.99
CA ALA A 500 -1.18 -4.93 -17.06
C ALA A 500 -0.62 -5.26 -15.68
N LYS A 501 -1.38 -6.07 -14.93
CA LYS A 501 -1.04 -6.53 -13.57
C LYS A 501 -0.86 -5.35 -12.62
N GLY A 502 -1.77 -4.37 -12.70
CA GLY A 502 -1.77 -3.18 -11.84
C GLY A 502 -0.51 -2.34 -11.99
N ARG A 503 -0.03 -2.16 -13.24
CA ARG A 503 1.29 -1.60 -13.58
C ARG A 503 1.76 -0.53 -12.59
N PRO A 504 2.95 -0.69 -11.99
CA PRO A 504 3.42 0.21 -10.95
C PRO A 504 3.57 1.65 -11.43
N LEU A 505 3.17 2.57 -10.55
CA LEU A 505 3.27 4.00 -10.74
C LEU A 505 4.68 4.48 -10.44
N LEU A 506 5.27 5.23 -11.38
CA LEU A 506 6.51 5.97 -11.12
C LEU A 506 6.22 7.24 -10.31
N MET A 507 6.73 7.29 -9.08
CA MET A 507 6.59 8.45 -8.19
C MET A 507 7.69 9.49 -8.44
N ALA A 508 8.95 9.06 -8.45
CA ALA A 508 10.09 9.95 -8.63
C ALA A 508 11.27 9.22 -9.27
N THR A 509 12.17 9.98 -9.92
CA THR A 509 13.40 9.47 -10.51
C THR A 509 14.57 10.36 -10.10
N ALA A 510 15.69 9.74 -9.73
CA ALA A 510 16.98 10.41 -9.59
C ALA A 510 17.98 9.78 -10.56
N VAL A 511 18.76 10.62 -11.23
CA VAL A 511 19.83 10.20 -12.14
C VAL A 511 21.12 10.88 -11.71
N ALA A 512 22.19 10.12 -11.59
CA ALA A 512 23.53 10.63 -11.34
C ALA A 512 24.50 10.04 -12.36
N SER A 513 25.37 10.89 -12.92
CA SER A 513 26.54 10.44 -13.67
C SER A 513 27.73 10.40 -12.73
N ILE A 514 28.32 9.22 -12.56
CA ILE A 514 29.44 9.00 -11.66
C ILE A 514 30.72 8.93 -12.49
N SER A 515 31.71 9.72 -12.07
CA SER A 515 33.03 9.74 -12.71
C SER A 515 33.71 8.40 -12.50
N TYR A 516 34.54 8.01 -13.46
CA TYR A 516 35.34 6.80 -13.38
C TYR A 516 36.82 7.16 -13.32
N THR A 517 37.60 6.37 -12.60
CA THR A 517 39.05 6.40 -12.67
C THR A 517 39.47 5.32 -13.66
N SER A 518 40.10 5.70 -14.76
CA SER A 518 40.64 4.71 -15.69
C SER A 518 41.76 3.95 -15.00
N ALA A 519 41.61 2.65 -14.78
CA ALA A 519 42.72 1.75 -14.52
C ALA A 519 43.57 1.59 -15.80
N THR A 520 44.16 2.68 -16.29
CA THR A 520 45.20 2.78 -17.33
C THR A 520 45.50 4.25 -17.63
N SER A 521 46.07 4.95 -16.65
CA SER A 521 47.13 5.88 -17.00
C SER A 521 48.42 5.34 -16.39
N MET A 522 49.17 4.54 -17.15
CA MET A 522 50.61 4.81 -17.11
C MET A 522 50.72 6.30 -17.44
N PRO A 523 51.31 7.14 -16.58
CA PRO A 523 51.44 8.56 -16.89
C PRO A 523 52.10 8.65 -18.27
N GLN A 524 51.64 9.53 -19.14
CA GLN A 524 52.24 9.77 -20.47
C GLN A 524 53.78 9.83 -20.40
N LEU A 525 54.31 10.32 -19.26
CA LEU A 525 55.71 10.31 -18.87
C LEU A 525 56.39 8.92 -18.89
N MET A 526 55.74 7.85 -18.41
CA MET A 526 56.31 6.49 -18.44
C MET A 526 56.36 5.91 -19.85
N ILE A 527 55.37 6.20 -20.71
CA ILE A 527 55.39 5.78 -22.11
C ILE A 527 56.50 6.53 -22.85
N GLU A 528 56.67 7.84 -22.63
CA GLU A 528 57.78 8.62 -23.19
C GLU A 528 59.15 8.17 -22.65
N ILE A 529 59.25 7.76 -21.39
CA ILE A 529 60.48 7.21 -20.81
C ILE A 529 60.79 5.83 -21.40
N ILE A 530 59.80 4.95 -21.56
CA ILE A 530 60.00 3.61 -22.13
C ILE A 530 60.37 3.71 -23.61
N VAL A 531 59.66 4.54 -24.39
CA VAL A 531 59.96 4.80 -25.80
C VAL A 531 61.31 5.52 -25.95
N GLY A 532 61.62 6.48 -25.07
CA GLY A 532 62.89 7.19 -25.03
C GLY A 532 64.08 6.27 -24.70
N VAL A 533 63.94 5.36 -23.74
CA VAL A 533 64.95 4.35 -23.39
C VAL A 533 65.12 3.33 -24.52
N PHE A 534 64.04 2.93 -25.21
CA PHE A 534 64.11 2.03 -26.36
C PHE A 534 64.86 2.68 -27.55
N ILE A 535 64.58 3.96 -27.83
CA ILE A 535 65.26 4.73 -28.88
C ILE A 535 66.74 4.95 -28.52
N LEU A 536 67.06 5.28 -27.26
CA LEU A 536 68.46 5.43 -26.82
C LEU A 536 69.24 4.12 -26.95
N THR A 537 68.61 2.99 -26.63
CA THR A 537 69.22 1.66 -26.72
C THR A 537 69.48 1.26 -28.17
N LEU A 538 68.56 1.58 -29.10
CA LEU A 538 68.74 1.37 -30.54
C LEU A 538 69.86 2.27 -31.13
N ILE A 539 69.98 3.52 -30.66
CA ILE A 539 71.06 4.43 -31.08
C ILE A 539 72.43 3.94 -30.59
N VAL A 540 72.52 3.46 -29.34
CA VAL A 540 73.77 2.91 -28.78
C VAL A 540 74.18 1.61 -29.48
N LEU A 541 73.23 0.77 -29.88
CA LEU A 541 73.48 -0.43 -30.68
C LEU A 541 73.90 -0.08 -32.13
N SER A 542 73.31 0.96 -32.73
CA SER A 542 73.70 1.44 -34.06
C SER A 542 75.09 2.10 -34.08
N LEU A 543 75.54 2.69 -32.98
CA LEU A 543 76.88 3.31 -32.86
C LEU A 543 77.98 2.29 -32.57
N LYS A 544 77.66 1.14 -31.96
CA LYS A 544 78.63 0.03 -31.75
C LYS A 544 78.81 -0.87 -32.98
N GLY A 545 77.96 -0.76 -34.00
CA GLY A 545 78.03 -1.58 -35.23
C GLY A 545 78.98 -1.07 -36.33
N LYS A 546 79.50 0.16 -36.23
CA LYS A 546 80.44 0.72 -37.23
C LYS A 546 81.87 0.68 -36.73
N GLY A 547 82.51 -0.48 -36.85
CA GLY A 547 83.92 -0.61 -36.50
C GLY A 547 84.54 -1.94 -36.88
N ARG A 548 84.70 -2.21 -38.19
CA ARG A 548 85.89 -2.82 -38.83
C ARG A 548 85.58 -3.42 -40.20
N THR A 549 86.25 -2.90 -41.24
CA THR A 549 86.71 -3.69 -42.39
C THR A 549 88.08 -3.16 -42.86
N PRO A 550 89.02 -4.05 -43.27
CA PRO A 550 90.42 -3.68 -43.56
C PRO A 550 90.77 -3.59 -45.06
N GLN A 551 91.89 -2.90 -45.33
CA GLN A 551 92.81 -2.97 -46.48
C GLN A 551 92.33 -2.56 -47.90
N SER A 552 93.04 -1.64 -48.54
CA SER A 552 94.17 -1.95 -49.46
C SER A 552 94.80 -0.66 -50.04
N LYS A 553 96.08 -0.79 -50.44
CA LYS A 553 96.95 0.23 -51.06
C LYS A 553 96.69 0.32 -52.56
N GLU A 554 96.86 1.52 -53.15
CA GLU A 554 97.53 1.85 -54.44
C GLU A 554 97.18 3.31 -54.77
N SER A 555 98.11 4.27 -54.68
CA SER A 555 99.14 4.71 -55.64
C SER A 555 98.68 5.78 -56.65
N LEU A 556 99.29 6.96 -56.46
CA LEU A 556 99.85 7.88 -57.46
C LEU A 556 98.97 8.82 -58.32
N SER A 557 99.43 10.08 -58.26
CA SER A 557 99.40 11.16 -59.29
C SER A 557 98.04 11.82 -59.54
N SER A 558 97.91 13.10 -59.80
CA SER A 558 98.74 14.33 -59.81
C SER A 558 97.78 15.43 -60.29
N PHE A 559 98.13 16.70 -60.04
CA PHE A 559 97.68 17.96 -60.68
C PHE A 559 97.01 18.98 -59.76
N ASP A 560 97.89 19.80 -59.17
CA ASP A 560 98.00 21.26 -59.18
C ASP A 560 96.81 22.21 -59.48
N ASP A 561 96.91 23.33 -58.75
CA ASP A 561 96.62 24.74 -59.05
C ASP A 561 95.16 25.21 -59.21
N HIS A 562 94.63 25.95 -58.21
CA HIS A 562 94.95 27.37 -57.96
C HIS A 562 94.43 27.84 -56.59
#